data_AF-A0A4U6TNC5-F1
#
_entry.id   AF-A0A4U6TNC5-F1
#
_cell.length_a   1.000
_cell.length_b   1.000
_cell.length_c   1.000
_cell.angle_alpha   90.00
_cell.angle_beta   90.00
_cell.angle_gamma   90.00
#
_symmetry.space_group_name_H-M   'P 1'
#
loop_
_entity.id
_entity.type
_entity.pdbx_description
1 polymer ?
#
loop_
_entity_poly.entity_id
_entity_poly.type
_entity_poly.pdbx_seq_one_letter_code
_entity_poly.pdbx_strand_id
1 'polypeptide(L)'
;MAMHALERLEIMKGKLSCLPPGLANNKRHALRELNLVELSNLTSVENFPSIVELIVCDCPKLKRISGLSRLHKIGIGRCPSVEVLQGVPSLHSIELEDGTIERLPGYLPCVNPKFLKLTCSKELHGSIISGSSSEWEKISHITKVVIYDIEDSDEG
;
A
#
# COMPACT_ATOMS: atom_id res chain seq x y z
N MET A 1 -11.05 -5.45 29.18
CA MET A 1 -11.49 -6.49 28.22
C MET A 1 -10.99 -6.11 26.85
N ALA A 2 -10.31 -7.03 26.15
CA ALA A 2 -9.74 -6.76 24.83
C ALA A 2 -10.84 -6.83 23.75
N MET A 3 -10.74 -6.00 22.72
CA MET A 3 -11.68 -5.99 21.60
C MET A 3 -11.56 -7.28 20.77
N HIS A 4 -12.37 -8.29 21.08
CA HIS A 4 -12.32 -9.62 20.44
C HIS A 4 -13.08 -9.71 19.11
N ALA A 5 -14.01 -8.78 18.84
CA ALA A 5 -14.86 -8.76 17.65
C ALA A 5 -14.52 -7.60 16.68
N LEU A 6 -13.42 -6.89 16.90
CA LEU A 6 -13.06 -5.75 16.05
C LEU A 6 -12.54 -6.27 14.70
N GLU A 7 -13.33 -6.06 13.65
CA GLU A 7 -13.00 -6.50 12.29
C GLU A 7 -12.31 -5.45 11.44
N ARG A 8 -12.63 -4.18 11.69
CA ARG A 8 -12.07 -3.04 10.97
C ARG A 8 -11.55 -2.03 11.98
N LEU A 9 -10.39 -1.46 11.70
CA LEU A 9 -9.82 -0.39 12.50
C LEU A 9 -9.39 0.75 11.60
N GLU A 10 -9.81 1.95 11.97
CA GLU A 10 -9.41 3.17 11.30
C GLU A 10 -8.66 4.06 12.28
N ILE A 11 -7.50 4.54 11.87
CA ILE A 11 -6.70 5.51 12.62
C ILE A 11 -6.46 6.69 11.70
N MET A 12 -7.09 7.81 12.04
CA MET A 12 -7.02 9.04 11.29
C MET A 12 -6.29 10.12 12.10
N LYS A 13 -5.57 11.01 11.40
CA LYS A 13 -5.05 12.29 11.94
C LYS A 13 -4.30 12.13 13.26
N GLY A 14 -3.05 11.69 13.16
CA GLY A 14 -2.27 11.28 14.34
C GLY A 14 -0.80 11.64 14.26
N LYS A 15 -0.21 11.87 15.43
CA LYS A 15 1.25 12.04 15.60
C LYS A 15 1.98 10.74 15.93
N LEU A 16 1.27 9.60 15.83
CA LEU A 16 1.81 8.27 16.12
C LEU A 16 3.00 7.99 15.19
N SER A 17 4.13 7.60 15.78
CA SER A 17 5.32 7.18 15.02
C SER A 17 5.31 5.71 14.65
N CYS A 18 4.58 4.91 15.43
CA CYS A 18 4.37 3.47 15.26
C CYS A 18 2.98 3.08 15.78
N LEU A 19 2.46 1.97 15.28
CA LEU A 19 1.25 1.37 15.82
C LEU A 19 1.58 0.66 17.15
N PRO A 20 0.71 0.74 18.17
CA PRO A 20 0.98 0.10 19.44
C PRO A 20 1.12 -1.43 19.25
N PRO A 21 2.15 -2.09 19.82
CA PRO A 21 2.39 -3.53 19.61
C PRO A 21 1.21 -4.41 20.04
N GLY A 22 0.44 -3.96 21.02
CA GLY A 22 -0.78 -4.64 21.44
C GLY A 22 -1.80 -4.76 20.30
N LEU A 23 -1.77 -3.87 19.30
CA LEU A 23 -2.64 -3.88 18.12
C LEU A 23 -2.20 -4.94 17.11
N ALA A 24 -0.89 -5.05 16.87
CA ALA A 24 -0.22 -6.07 16.07
C ALA A 24 -0.14 -7.42 16.79
N ASN A 25 -1.20 -7.80 17.50
CA ASN A 25 -1.22 -8.99 18.34
C ASN A 25 -1.84 -10.16 17.59
N ASN A 26 -1.14 -11.30 17.57
CA ASN A 26 -1.60 -12.56 16.99
C ASN A 26 -2.95 -13.04 17.52
N LYS A 27 -3.39 -12.57 18.71
CA LYS A 27 -4.70 -12.91 19.30
C LYS A 27 -5.88 -12.12 18.70
N ARG A 28 -5.63 -11.11 17.87
CA ARG A 28 -6.69 -10.33 17.19
C ARG A 28 -7.06 -10.98 15.85
N HIS A 29 -7.54 -12.21 15.91
CA HIS A 29 -7.89 -12.97 14.71
C HIS A 29 -9.05 -12.34 13.91
N ALA A 30 -9.90 -11.57 14.57
CA ALA A 30 -11.05 -10.90 13.97
C ALA A 30 -10.65 -9.68 13.14
N LEU A 31 -9.52 -9.01 13.41
CA LEU A 31 -9.16 -7.77 12.71
C LEU A 31 -8.68 -8.08 11.29
N ARG A 32 -9.50 -7.74 10.30
CA ARG A 32 -9.30 -8.02 8.88
C ARG A 32 -8.86 -6.79 8.10
N GLU A 33 -9.21 -5.59 8.55
CA GLU A 33 -9.00 -4.37 7.79
C GLU A 33 -8.41 -3.27 8.65
N LEU A 34 -7.45 -2.55 8.05
CA LEU A 34 -6.73 -1.47 8.70
C LEU A 34 -6.63 -0.28 7.74
N ASN A 35 -7.23 0.84 8.15
CA ASN A 35 -7.16 2.10 7.43
C ASN A 35 -6.33 3.10 8.25
N LEU A 36 -5.26 3.61 7.64
CA LEU A 36 -4.30 4.53 8.27
C LEU A 36 -4.23 5.79 7.43
N VAL A 37 -4.79 6.89 7.94
CA VAL A 37 -5.00 8.12 7.16
C VAL A 37 -4.41 9.31 7.89
N GLU A 38 -3.64 10.14 7.18
CA GLU A 38 -3.05 11.38 7.72
C GLU A 38 -2.18 11.14 8.98
N LEU A 39 -1.35 10.10 8.98
CA LEU A 39 -0.43 9.78 10.07
C LEU A 39 0.98 10.29 9.74
N SER A 40 1.19 11.60 9.93
CA SER A 40 2.38 12.33 9.47
C SER A 40 3.72 11.84 10.07
N ASN A 41 3.66 11.08 11.16
CA ASN A 41 4.84 10.54 11.83
C ASN A 41 5.00 9.02 11.67
N LEU A 42 4.00 8.31 11.14
CA LEU A 42 4.03 6.85 11.06
C LEU A 42 5.20 6.42 10.17
N THR A 43 6.06 5.56 10.69
CA THR A 43 7.27 5.11 9.98
C THR A 43 7.19 3.66 9.50
N SER A 44 6.41 2.82 10.19
CA SER A 44 6.22 1.43 9.80
C SER A 44 4.86 0.85 10.19
N VAL A 45 4.43 -0.16 9.44
CA VAL A 45 3.28 -1.03 9.71
C VAL A 45 3.78 -2.47 9.70
N GLU A 46 3.83 -3.12 10.87
CA GLU A 46 4.50 -4.40 11.02
C GLU A 46 3.71 -5.41 11.85
N ASN A 47 3.80 -6.68 11.49
CA ASN A 47 3.33 -7.83 12.27
C ASN A 47 1.81 -7.91 12.51
N PHE A 48 1.01 -7.65 11.48
CA PHE A 48 -0.44 -7.88 11.53
C PHE A 48 -0.84 -9.11 10.70
N PRO A 49 -0.76 -10.33 11.26
CA PRO A 49 -1.00 -11.55 10.50
C PRO A 49 -2.46 -11.79 10.15
N SER A 50 -3.42 -11.09 10.78
CA SER A 50 -4.86 -11.23 10.53
C SER A 50 -5.40 -10.33 9.42
N ILE A 51 -4.66 -9.25 9.10
CA ILE A 51 -5.08 -8.23 8.13
C ILE A 51 -5.09 -8.82 6.72
N VAL A 52 -6.19 -8.56 6.02
CA VAL A 52 -6.47 -8.96 4.65
C VAL A 52 -6.51 -7.75 3.73
N GLU A 53 -6.91 -6.57 4.25
CA GLU A 53 -6.91 -5.31 3.52
C GLU A 53 -6.25 -4.20 4.33
N LEU A 54 -5.31 -3.48 3.69
CA LEU A 54 -4.62 -2.34 4.27
C LEU A 54 -4.76 -1.15 3.33
N ILE A 55 -5.29 -0.04 3.84
CA ILE A 55 -5.27 1.25 3.16
C ILE A 55 -4.39 2.21 3.96
N VAL A 56 -3.37 2.77 3.33
CA VAL A 56 -2.52 3.82 3.89
C VAL A 56 -2.59 5.05 3.00
N CYS A 57 -3.06 6.17 3.54
CA CYS A 57 -3.20 7.43 2.81
C CYS A 57 -2.55 8.57 3.60
N ASP A 58 -1.85 9.47 2.92
CA ASP A 58 -1.26 10.67 3.53
C ASP A 58 -0.33 10.37 4.72
N CYS A 59 0.49 9.33 4.57
CA CYS A 59 1.49 8.92 5.56
C CYS A 59 2.91 9.17 4.99
N PRO A 60 3.37 10.44 4.92
CA PRO A 60 4.58 10.82 4.19
C PRO A 60 5.88 10.25 4.74
N LYS A 61 5.90 9.81 6.00
CA LYS A 61 7.08 9.20 6.64
C LYS A 61 7.05 7.68 6.67
N LEU A 62 5.99 7.05 6.14
CA LEU A 62 5.85 5.59 6.15
C LEU A 62 6.89 5.00 5.19
N LYS A 63 7.81 4.21 5.73
CA LYS A 63 8.91 3.60 4.98
C LYS A 63 8.77 2.10 4.78
N ARG A 64 8.15 1.43 5.75
CA ARG A 64 8.15 -0.03 5.82
C ARG A 64 6.77 -0.59 6.09
N ILE A 65 6.37 -1.56 5.28
CA ILE A 65 5.18 -2.38 5.47
C ILE A 65 5.64 -3.84 5.44
N SER A 66 5.50 -4.56 6.55
CA SER A 66 5.98 -5.95 6.60
C SER A 66 5.27 -6.90 7.55
N GLY A 67 5.36 -8.20 7.26
CA GLY A 67 4.82 -9.24 8.15
C GLY A 67 3.28 -9.27 8.16
N LEU A 68 2.67 -9.04 7.00
CA LEU A 68 1.22 -9.08 6.79
C LEU A 68 0.88 -10.34 5.99
N SER A 69 1.00 -11.50 6.63
CA SER A 69 0.99 -12.81 5.95
C SER A 69 -0.30 -13.13 5.19
N ARG A 70 -1.43 -12.58 5.64
CA ARG A 70 -2.77 -12.77 5.05
C ARG A 70 -3.21 -11.59 4.17
N LEU A 71 -2.36 -10.58 3.99
CA LEU A 71 -2.70 -9.40 3.21
C LEU A 71 -3.00 -9.81 1.78
N HIS A 72 -4.20 -9.47 1.32
CA HIS A 72 -4.68 -9.77 -0.01
C HIS A 72 -4.74 -8.51 -0.88
N LYS A 73 -5.14 -7.38 -0.29
CA LYS A 73 -5.22 -6.08 -0.96
C LYS A 73 -4.48 -5.02 -0.18
N ILE A 74 -3.72 -4.18 -0.87
CA ILE A 74 -3.12 -2.98 -0.31
C ILE A 74 -3.41 -1.76 -1.19
N GLY A 75 -3.85 -0.66 -0.56
CA GLY A 75 -3.95 0.67 -1.17
C GLY A 75 -2.94 1.61 -0.53
N ILE A 76 -2.13 2.28 -1.35
CA ILE A 76 -1.12 3.24 -0.91
C ILE A 76 -1.36 4.57 -1.65
N GLY A 77 -1.92 5.54 -0.94
CA GLY A 77 -2.20 6.87 -1.45
C GLY A 77 -1.26 7.92 -0.86
N ARG A 78 -0.60 8.73 -1.68
CA ARG A 78 0.23 9.88 -1.22
C ARG A 78 1.21 9.52 -0.08
N CYS A 79 1.92 8.41 -0.24
CA CYS A 79 2.93 7.92 0.71
C CYS A 79 4.30 7.77 0.02
N PRO A 80 5.00 8.88 -0.30
CA PRO A 80 6.18 8.86 -1.17
C PRO A 80 7.41 8.15 -0.59
N SER A 81 7.47 7.93 0.73
CA SER A 81 8.63 7.33 1.40
C SER A 81 8.58 5.81 1.51
N VAL A 82 7.56 5.12 0.98
CA VAL A 82 7.44 3.67 1.14
C VAL A 82 8.50 2.97 0.28
N GLU A 83 9.48 2.36 0.94
CA GLU A 83 10.62 1.71 0.30
C GLU A 83 10.53 0.19 0.41
N VAL A 84 9.86 -0.34 1.44
CA VAL A 84 9.83 -1.77 1.74
C VAL A 84 8.40 -2.29 1.87
N LEU A 85 8.09 -3.30 1.05
CA LEU A 85 6.90 -4.15 1.15
C LEU A 85 7.35 -5.62 1.13
N GLN A 86 7.32 -6.30 2.28
CA GLN A 86 7.84 -7.68 2.41
C GLN A 86 7.04 -8.55 3.37
N GLY A 87 7.17 -9.88 3.27
CA GLY A 87 6.42 -10.79 4.14
C GLY A 87 4.92 -10.74 3.89
N VAL A 88 4.54 -10.58 2.62
CA VAL A 88 3.16 -10.49 2.12
C VAL A 88 2.86 -11.58 1.07
N PRO A 89 3.05 -12.88 1.39
CA PRO A 89 2.96 -13.98 0.43
C PRO A 89 1.57 -14.17 -0.20
N SER A 90 0.51 -13.63 0.43
CA SER A 90 -0.87 -13.75 -0.04
C SER A 90 -1.34 -12.55 -0.89
N LEU A 91 -0.42 -11.59 -1.15
CA LEU A 91 -0.76 -10.33 -1.80
C LEU A 91 -1.26 -10.57 -3.22
N HIS A 92 -2.44 -10.06 -3.52
CA HIS A 92 -3.12 -10.26 -4.79
C HIS A 92 -3.31 -8.97 -5.56
N SER A 93 -3.59 -7.87 -4.86
CA SER A 93 -3.93 -6.58 -5.45
C SER A 93 -3.13 -5.45 -4.78
N ILE A 94 -2.55 -4.59 -5.61
CA ILE A 94 -1.91 -3.33 -5.21
C ILE A 94 -2.62 -2.18 -5.91
N GLU A 95 -2.97 -1.16 -5.15
CA GLU A 95 -3.45 0.12 -5.67
C GLU A 95 -2.49 1.21 -5.20
N LEU A 96 -1.88 1.93 -6.14
CA LEU A 96 -1.00 3.07 -5.89
C LEU A 96 -1.67 4.33 -6.42
N GLU A 97 -1.86 5.32 -5.56
CA GLU A 97 -2.56 6.56 -5.90
C GLU A 97 -1.74 7.77 -5.46
N ASP A 98 -0.90 8.27 -6.36
CA ASP A 98 -0.19 9.53 -6.13
C ASP A 98 0.24 10.12 -7.48
N GLY A 99 -0.36 11.26 -7.80
CA GLY A 99 -0.07 12.00 -9.02
C GLY A 99 1.38 12.50 -9.15
N THR A 100 2.13 12.51 -8.06
CA THR A 100 3.55 12.91 -8.05
C THR A 100 4.51 11.73 -8.27
N ILE A 101 4.01 10.52 -8.48
CA ILE A 101 4.85 9.35 -8.79
C ILE A 101 5.46 9.53 -10.18
N GLU A 102 6.73 9.94 -10.20
CA GLU A 102 7.57 9.98 -11.41
C GLU A 102 8.28 8.64 -11.69
N ARG A 103 8.41 7.78 -10.66
CA ARG A 103 9.07 6.47 -10.74
C ARG A 103 8.33 5.44 -9.91
N LEU A 104 8.17 4.25 -10.46
CA LEU A 104 7.59 3.11 -9.78
C LEU A 104 8.44 2.72 -8.55
N PRO A 105 7.78 2.42 -7.42
CA PRO A 105 8.48 2.01 -6.21
C PRO A 105 9.36 0.77 -6.38
N GLY A 106 10.54 0.79 -5.77
CA GLY A 106 11.54 -0.28 -5.88
C GLY A 106 11.14 -1.61 -5.24
N TYR A 107 10.05 -1.66 -4.47
CA TYR A 107 9.53 -2.90 -3.89
C TYR A 107 8.66 -3.71 -4.85
N LEU A 108 8.17 -3.12 -5.95
CA LEU A 108 7.27 -3.80 -6.90
C LEU A 108 7.87 -5.08 -7.53
N PRO A 109 9.17 -5.12 -7.91
CA PRO A 109 9.81 -6.35 -8.37
C PRO A 109 9.90 -7.45 -7.29
N CYS A 110 9.84 -7.07 -6.01
CA CYS A 110 10.00 -8.00 -4.88
C CYS A 110 8.67 -8.65 -4.45
N VAL A 111 7.56 -8.28 -5.07
CA VAL A 111 6.22 -8.80 -4.80
C VAL A 111 5.61 -9.37 -6.07
N ASN A 112 4.67 -10.31 -5.95
CA ASN A 112 4.03 -10.95 -7.10
C ASN A 112 2.49 -10.84 -7.06
N PRO A 113 1.92 -9.63 -7.09
CA PRO A 113 0.47 -9.45 -7.15
C PRO A 113 -0.07 -9.87 -8.53
N LYS A 114 -1.36 -10.21 -8.60
CA LYS A 114 -2.04 -10.46 -9.88
C LYS A 114 -2.61 -9.19 -10.51
N PHE A 115 -2.88 -8.18 -9.70
CA PHE A 115 -3.47 -6.92 -10.11
C PHE A 115 -2.70 -5.72 -9.56
N LEU A 116 -2.42 -4.76 -10.44
CA LEU A 116 -1.88 -3.44 -10.10
C LEU A 116 -2.79 -2.36 -10.71
N LYS A 117 -3.31 -1.47 -9.86
CA LYS A 117 -3.87 -0.18 -10.27
C LYS A 117 -2.89 0.92 -9.91
N LEU A 118 -2.58 1.80 -10.85
CA LEU A 118 -1.66 2.91 -10.66
C LEU A 118 -2.29 4.20 -11.17
N THR A 119 -2.37 5.21 -10.32
CA THR A 119 -2.57 6.60 -10.73
C THR A 119 -1.26 7.33 -10.53
N CYS A 120 -0.66 7.82 -11.62
CA CYS A 120 0.68 8.41 -11.63
C CYS A 120 0.77 9.70 -12.45
N SER A 121 1.98 10.29 -12.51
CA SER A 121 2.24 11.42 -13.39
C SER A 121 2.13 11.02 -14.87
N LYS A 122 1.87 11.99 -15.75
CA LYS A 122 1.80 11.78 -17.20
C LYS A 122 3.11 11.26 -17.78
N GLU A 123 4.23 11.74 -17.26
CA GLU A 123 5.57 11.34 -17.70
C GLU A 123 5.80 9.86 -17.42
N LEU A 124 5.42 9.39 -16.22
CA LEU A 124 5.52 7.97 -15.89
C LEU A 124 4.52 7.13 -16.70
N HIS A 125 3.29 7.62 -16.87
CA HIS A 125 2.27 6.95 -17.69
C HIS A 125 2.79 6.71 -19.12
N GLY A 126 3.29 7.74 -19.79
CA GLY A 126 3.88 7.62 -21.13
C GLY A 126 5.12 6.72 -21.18
N SER A 127 5.98 6.81 -20.15
CA SER A 127 7.17 5.95 -20.00
C SER A 127 6.79 4.47 -19.91
N ILE A 128 5.76 4.12 -19.15
CA ILE A 128 5.28 2.75 -19.01
C ILE A 128 4.63 2.26 -20.31
N ILE A 129 3.73 3.05 -20.91
CA ILE A 129 3.02 2.67 -22.15
C ILE A 129 3.98 2.45 -23.32
N SER A 130 5.08 3.21 -23.39
CA SER A 130 6.09 3.03 -24.43
C SER A 130 6.79 1.67 -24.41
N GLY A 131 6.70 0.93 -23.28
CA GLY A 131 7.23 -0.43 -23.12
C GLY A 131 8.77 -0.55 -23.16
N SER A 132 9.50 0.55 -23.32
CA SER A 132 10.97 0.58 -23.43
C SER A 132 11.67 1.11 -22.18
N SER A 133 10.90 1.44 -21.13
CA SER A 133 11.42 2.03 -19.90
C SER A 133 11.84 0.98 -18.88
N SER A 134 12.85 1.31 -18.07
CA SER A 134 13.22 0.55 -16.87
C SER A 134 12.09 0.43 -15.85
N GLU A 135 11.05 1.26 -15.98
CA GLU A 135 9.87 1.26 -15.13
C GLU A 135 8.95 0.08 -15.49
N TRP A 136 8.70 -0.17 -16.77
CA TRP A 136 7.87 -1.32 -17.17
C TRP A 136 8.43 -2.65 -16.66
N GLU A 137 9.75 -2.83 -16.67
CA GLU A 137 10.40 -4.04 -16.13
C GLU A 137 10.13 -4.30 -14.66
N LYS A 138 9.73 -3.27 -13.87
CA LYS A 138 9.38 -3.45 -12.46
C LYS A 138 8.02 -4.09 -12.25
N ILE A 139 7.17 -4.11 -13.27
CA ILE A 139 5.76 -4.53 -13.19
C ILE A 139 5.36 -5.50 -14.32
N SER A 140 6.29 -5.84 -15.21
CA SER A 140 6.04 -6.71 -16.37
C SER A 140 5.63 -8.14 -15.98
N HIS A 141 5.94 -8.57 -14.75
CA HIS A 141 5.51 -9.84 -14.17
C HIS A 141 4.06 -9.85 -13.66
N ILE A 142 3.42 -8.69 -13.53
CA ILE A 142 2.06 -8.55 -12.98
C ILE A 142 1.04 -8.82 -14.09
N THR A 143 0.09 -9.74 -13.84
CA THR A 143 -0.85 -10.22 -14.86
C THR A 143 -1.77 -9.14 -15.41
N LYS A 144 -2.29 -8.26 -14.55
CA LYS A 144 -3.21 -7.20 -14.94
C LYS A 144 -2.74 -5.88 -14.36
N VAL A 145 -2.36 -4.97 -15.23
CA VAL A 145 -1.94 -3.60 -14.90
C VAL A 145 -2.94 -2.63 -15.50
N VAL A 146 -3.47 -1.73 -14.68
CA VAL A 146 -4.34 -0.62 -15.10
C VAL A 146 -3.68 0.66 -14.62
N ILE A 147 -3.45 1.59 -15.54
CA ILE A 147 -2.76 2.85 -15.27
C ILE A 147 -3.67 3.99 -15.69
N TYR A 148 -3.76 4.99 -14.83
CA TYR A 148 -4.47 6.25 -15.04
C TYR A 148 -3.46 7.39 -14.90
N ASP A 149 -3.61 8.44 -15.69
CA ASP A 149 -2.97 9.72 -15.40
C ASP A 149 -3.96 10.65 -14.66
N ILE A 150 -3.44 11.71 -14.05
CA ILE A 150 -4.23 12.61 -13.18
C ILE A 150 -5.32 13.36 -13.96
N GLU A 151 -5.24 13.45 -15.29
CA GLU A 151 -6.26 14.15 -16.08
C GLU A 151 -7.56 13.36 -16.20
N ASP A 152 -7.53 12.05 -15.95
CA ASP A 152 -8.72 11.20 -15.91
C ASP A 152 -9.41 11.18 -14.52
N SER A 153 -8.93 11.95 -13.54
CA SER A 153 -9.47 11.97 -12.16
C SER A 153 -10.34 13.19 -11.80
N ASP A 154 -10.85 13.92 -12.79
CA ASP A 154 -12.02 14.79 -12.61
C ASP A 154 -13.29 14.01 -12.97
N GLU A 155 -14.00 13.50 -11.96
CA GLU A 155 -15.45 13.64 -11.76
C GLU A 155 -15.93 12.71 -10.61
N GLY A 156 -16.40 13.33 -9.53
CA GLY A 156 -17.02 12.70 -8.37
C GLY A 156 -17.44 13.72 -7.32
#